data_AF-A0A3C0PNG5-F1
#
_entry.id   AF-A0A3C0PNG5-F1
#
_cell.length_a   1.000
_cell.length_b   1.000
_cell.length_c   1.000
_cell.angle_alpha   90.00
_cell.angle_beta   90.00
_cell.angle_gamma   90.00
#
_symmetry.space_group_name_H-M   'P 1'
#
loop_
_entity.id
_entity.type
_entity.pdbx_description
1 polymer ?
#
loop_
_entity_poly.entity_id
_entity_poly.type
_entity_poly.pdbx_seq_one_letter_code
_entity_poly.pdbx_strand_id
1 'polypeptide(L)'
;STESLSYFMYLKPKTAKRMHFDVIPKAVDEYHQQLRAYEGQDVKGQLNNPVWHIHSGDVPVSKMVVPFSMLLNLASVAGAEDKDQLWGFMKRYAPDASPETHADLDAAAGFAVRYYNDFVKPAKTYRSPTDLEREALTELRDGLQAWDQGLDGDALQSLVFSCGRERFDPMRDWFKTLYEVLL
;
A
#
# COMPACT_ATOMS: atom_id res chain seq x y z
N SER A 1 10.33 -0.31 -10.22
CA SER A 1 11.34 -1.03 -11.00
C SER A 1 11.42 -0.43 -12.42
N THR A 2 12.27 -0.96 -13.30
CA THR A 2 12.33 -0.53 -14.72
C THR A 2 11.02 -0.83 -15.43
N GLU A 3 10.38 -1.95 -15.12
CA GLU A 3 9.17 -2.46 -15.76
C GLU A 3 7.95 -1.62 -15.37
N SER A 4 7.83 -1.24 -14.08
CA SER A 4 6.75 -0.34 -13.64
C SER A 4 6.88 1.05 -14.28
N LEU A 5 8.11 1.50 -14.54
CA LEU A 5 8.37 2.74 -15.27
C LEU A 5 8.00 2.60 -16.75
N SER A 6 8.38 1.49 -17.41
CA SER A 6 7.99 1.18 -18.79
C SER A 6 6.47 1.11 -18.93
N TYR A 7 5.79 0.49 -17.96
CA TYR A 7 4.33 0.48 -17.89
C TYR A 7 3.74 1.88 -17.75
N PHE A 8 4.26 2.67 -16.81
CA PHE A 8 3.84 4.06 -16.65
C PHE A 8 4.04 4.85 -17.94
N MET A 9 5.10 4.63 -18.72
CA MET A 9 5.32 5.28 -20.02
C MET A 9 4.33 4.79 -21.10
N TYR A 10 4.06 3.48 -21.16
CA TYR A 10 3.21 2.84 -22.16
C TYR A 10 1.78 3.41 -22.19
N LEU A 11 1.15 3.67 -21.03
CA LEU A 11 -0.28 4.02 -20.95
C LEU A 11 -0.72 5.25 -21.77
N LYS A 12 0.20 6.20 -22.01
CA LYS A 12 -0.07 7.46 -22.72
C LYS A 12 1.23 7.97 -23.36
N PRO A 13 1.71 7.36 -24.45
CA PRO A 13 3.06 7.59 -24.97
C PRO A 13 3.19 8.94 -25.68
N LYS A 14 2.07 9.57 -26.06
CA LYS A 14 2.02 10.84 -26.80
C LYS A 14 1.85 12.07 -25.91
N THR A 15 1.72 11.89 -24.59
CA THR A 15 1.50 13.00 -23.65
C THR A 15 2.74 13.20 -22.80
N ALA A 16 3.16 14.45 -22.59
CA ALA A 16 4.16 14.78 -21.58
C ALA A 16 3.65 14.32 -20.21
N LYS A 17 4.34 13.36 -19.60
CA LYS A 17 4.01 12.84 -18.27
C LYS A 17 4.84 13.58 -17.24
N ARG A 18 4.18 14.26 -16.32
CA ARG A 18 4.85 14.65 -15.08
C ARG A 18 5.01 13.39 -14.24
N MET A 19 6.26 13.00 -14.03
CA MET A 19 6.61 11.95 -13.11
C MET A 19 6.75 12.57 -11.73
N HIS A 20 5.69 12.47 -10.95
CA HIS A 20 5.69 12.82 -9.53
C HIS A 20 5.87 11.52 -8.73
N PHE A 21 6.51 11.59 -7.56
CA PHE A 21 6.81 10.39 -6.77
C PHE A 21 5.55 9.65 -6.28
N ASP A 22 4.43 10.36 -6.13
CA ASP A 22 3.11 9.83 -5.80
C ASP A 22 2.51 8.88 -6.86
N VAL A 23 3.00 8.92 -8.11
CA VAL A 23 2.53 8.01 -9.16
C VAL A 23 3.20 6.63 -9.10
N ILE A 24 4.32 6.51 -8.39
CA ILE A 24 5.11 5.27 -8.33
C ILE A 24 4.28 4.11 -7.77
N PRO A 25 3.57 4.26 -6.62
CA PRO A 25 2.89 3.11 -6.02
C PRO A 25 1.80 2.55 -6.93
N LYS A 26 1.03 3.46 -7.53
CA LYS A 26 -0.01 3.13 -8.50
C LYS A 26 0.57 2.43 -9.74
N ALA A 27 1.67 2.94 -10.29
CA ALA A 27 2.29 2.35 -11.47
C ALA A 27 2.83 0.92 -11.21
N VAL A 28 3.40 0.67 -10.02
CA VAL A 28 3.83 -0.67 -9.63
C VAL A 28 2.62 -1.61 -9.49
N ASP A 29 1.59 -1.18 -8.76
CA ASP A 29 0.40 -2.02 -8.51
C ASP A 29 -0.35 -2.37 -9.80
N GLU A 30 -0.57 -1.38 -10.67
CA GLU A 30 -1.24 -1.60 -11.96
C GLU A 30 -0.41 -2.50 -12.88
N TYR A 31 0.92 -2.35 -12.90
CA TYR A 31 1.79 -3.25 -13.65
C TYR A 31 1.63 -4.72 -13.21
N HIS A 32 1.69 -4.99 -11.90
CA HIS A 32 1.51 -6.35 -11.38
C HIS A 32 0.08 -6.86 -11.54
N GLN A 33 -0.92 -5.98 -11.56
CA GLN A 33 -2.29 -6.34 -11.89
C GLN A 33 -2.40 -6.82 -13.35
N GLN A 34 -1.74 -6.14 -14.29
CA GLN A 34 -1.72 -6.54 -15.70
C GLN A 34 -1.01 -7.88 -15.92
N LEU A 35 0.10 -8.13 -15.20
CA LEU A 35 0.77 -9.44 -15.23
C LEU A 35 -0.16 -10.58 -14.77
N ARG A 36 -0.88 -10.39 -13.65
CA ARG A 36 -1.82 -11.41 -13.15
C ARG A 36 -3.00 -11.64 -14.11
N ALA A 37 -3.49 -10.57 -14.74
CA ALA A 37 -4.60 -10.69 -15.68
C ALA A 37 -4.20 -11.39 -16.99
N TYR A 38 -2.94 -11.26 -17.41
CA TYR A 38 -2.43 -11.76 -18.69
C TYR A 38 -2.63 -13.27 -18.89
N GLU A 39 -2.39 -14.08 -17.86
CA GLU A 39 -2.49 -15.55 -17.95
C GLU A 39 -3.91 -16.04 -18.24
N GLY A 40 -4.93 -15.32 -17.75
CA GLY A 40 -6.34 -15.69 -17.93
C GLY A 40 -6.98 -15.14 -19.21
N GLN A 41 -6.24 -14.38 -20.02
CA GLN A 41 -6.77 -13.74 -21.22
C GLN A 41 -6.70 -14.65 -22.45
N ASP A 42 -7.63 -14.47 -23.39
CA ASP A 42 -7.51 -15.05 -24.73
C ASP A 42 -6.39 -14.36 -25.53
N VAL A 43 -6.01 -14.92 -26.68
CA VAL A 43 -4.91 -14.37 -27.52
C VAL A 43 -5.13 -12.90 -27.84
N LYS A 44 -6.38 -12.50 -28.14
CA LYS A 44 -6.71 -11.11 -28.42
C LYS A 44 -6.51 -10.24 -27.18
N GLY A 45 -6.94 -10.68 -26.00
CA GLY A 45 -6.73 -9.98 -24.73
C GLY A 45 -5.24 -9.85 -24.40
N GLN A 46 -4.47 -10.92 -24.55
CA GLN A 46 -3.03 -10.94 -24.31
C GLN A 46 -2.29 -9.92 -25.20
N LEU A 47 -2.60 -9.86 -26.49
CA LEU A 47 -2.01 -8.89 -27.42
C LEU A 47 -2.41 -7.43 -27.13
N ASN A 48 -3.52 -7.19 -26.44
CA ASN A 48 -3.93 -5.85 -25.99
C ASN A 48 -3.38 -5.50 -24.60
N ASN A 49 -2.81 -6.46 -23.89
CA ASN A 49 -2.27 -6.23 -22.55
C ASN A 49 -0.90 -5.52 -22.66
N PRO A 50 -0.71 -4.37 -22.00
CA PRO A 50 0.55 -3.63 -22.03
C PRO A 50 1.80 -4.47 -21.74
N VAL A 51 1.68 -5.46 -20.85
CA VAL A 51 2.83 -6.28 -20.42
C VAL A 51 3.38 -7.15 -21.54
N TRP A 52 2.55 -7.54 -22.52
CA TRP A 52 3.01 -8.26 -23.70
C TRP A 52 4.05 -7.45 -24.48
N HIS A 53 3.78 -6.16 -24.68
CA HIS A 53 4.68 -5.27 -25.40
C HIS A 53 5.93 -4.91 -24.59
N ILE A 54 5.79 -4.74 -23.27
CA ILE A 54 6.91 -4.42 -22.38
C ILE A 54 7.92 -5.58 -22.38
N HIS A 55 7.44 -6.82 -22.41
CA HIS A 55 8.26 -8.02 -22.34
C HIS A 55 8.48 -8.72 -23.69
N SER A 56 8.06 -8.10 -24.79
CA SER A 56 8.19 -8.66 -26.15
C SER A 56 7.64 -10.09 -26.27
N GLY A 57 6.54 -10.39 -25.58
CA GLY A 57 5.90 -11.69 -25.54
C GLY A 57 6.40 -12.66 -24.47
N ASP A 58 7.54 -12.40 -23.83
CA ASP A 58 8.06 -13.21 -22.71
C ASP A 58 7.57 -12.68 -21.36
N VAL A 59 6.25 -12.71 -21.16
CA VAL A 59 5.61 -12.08 -20.00
C VAL A 59 5.89 -12.89 -18.72
N PRO A 60 6.53 -12.30 -17.69
CA PRO A 60 6.80 -13.00 -16.44
C PRO A 60 5.55 -13.14 -15.58
N VAL A 61 5.53 -14.17 -14.74
CA VAL A 61 4.49 -14.34 -13.73
C VAL A 61 4.76 -13.39 -12.57
N SER A 62 3.72 -12.67 -12.12
CA SER A 62 3.83 -11.80 -10.95
C SER A 62 3.94 -12.63 -9.67
N LYS A 63 5.06 -12.51 -8.95
CA LYS A 63 5.24 -13.10 -7.61
C LYS A 63 4.86 -12.16 -6.46
N MET A 64 4.26 -11.01 -6.77
CA MET A 64 3.79 -10.06 -5.77
C MET A 64 2.50 -10.59 -5.13
N VAL A 65 2.63 -11.15 -3.94
CA VAL A 65 1.51 -11.65 -3.10
C VAL A 65 0.74 -10.53 -2.41
N VAL A 66 1.35 -9.34 -2.26
CA VAL A 66 0.72 -8.13 -1.74
C VAL A 66 0.99 -6.94 -2.67
N PRO A 67 0.09 -5.95 -2.76
CA PRO A 67 0.33 -4.71 -3.48
C PRO A 67 1.51 -3.91 -2.87
N PHE A 68 2.25 -3.19 -3.71
CA PHE A 68 3.31 -2.29 -3.27
C PHE A 68 2.78 -1.13 -2.42
N SER A 69 1.57 -0.64 -2.70
CA SER A 69 0.90 0.33 -1.81
C SER A 69 0.72 -0.18 -0.37
N MET A 70 0.44 -1.47 -0.20
CA MET A 70 0.36 -2.08 1.14
C MET A 70 1.73 -2.09 1.83
N LEU A 71 2.82 -2.35 1.10
CA LEU A 71 4.19 -2.28 1.64
C LEU A 71 4.56 -0.87 2.09
N LEU A 72 4.14 0.16 1.34
CA LEU A 72 4.37 1.56 1.72
C LEU A 72 3.59 1.95 2.97
N ASN A 73 2.32 1.55 3.05
CA ASN A 73 1.52 1.76 4.25
C ASN A 73 2.18 1.09 5.46
N LEU A 74 2.63 -0.15 5.29
CA LEU A 74 3.28 -0.90 6.35
C LEU A 74 4.60 -0.24 6.80
N ALA A 75 5.41 0.22 5.85
CA ALA A 75 6.65 0.94 6.15
C ALA A 75 6.36 2.23 6.94
N SER A 76 5.32 2.96 6.53
CA SER A 76 4.92 4.21 7.19
C SER A 76 4.40 4.01 8.61
N VAL A 77 3.53 3.01 8.82
CA VAL A 77 2.92 2.74 10.13
C VAL A 77 3.90 2.07 11.09
N ALA A 78 4.74 1.15 10.60
CA ALA A 78 5.76 0.49 11.42
C ALA A 78 6.97 1.39 11.71
N GLY A 79 7.12 2.51 10.99
CA GLY A 79 8.35 3.27 10.99
C GLY A 79 9.54 2.45 10.48
N ALA A 80 9.30 1.54 9.53
CA ALA A 80 10.26 0.54 9.11
C ALA A 80 11.48 1.20 8.45
N GLU A 81 12.61 1.22 9.16
CA GLU A 81 13.87 1.75 8.63
C GLU A 81 14.65 0.71 7.82
N ASP A 82 14.28 -0.57 7.96
CA ASP A 82 14.87 -1.70 7.25
C ASP A 82 13.79 -2.68 6.76
N LYS A 83 14.19 -3.59 5.86
CA LYS A 83 13.29 -4.56 5.25
C LYS A 83 12.91 -5.71 6.18
N ASP A 84 13.69 -5.98 7.22
CA ASP A 84 13.44 -7.10 8.15
C ASP A 84 12.22 -6.79 9.01
N GLN A 85 12.06 -5.51 9.40
CA GLN A 85 10.85 -5.01 10.06
C GLN A 85 9.61 -5.23 9.20
N LEU A 86 9.65 -4.89 7.90
CA LEU A 86 8.55 -5.17 6.96
C LEU A 86 8.25 -6.68 6.86
N TRP A 87 9.27 -7.52 6.75
CA TRP A 87 9.11 -8.98 6.69
C TRP A 87 8.45 -9.55 7.94
N GLY A 88 8.71 -8.99 9.12
CA GLY A 88 8.03 -9.36 10.36
C GLY A 88 6.51 -9.21 10.29
N PHE A 89 6.03 -8.18 9.61
CA PHE A 89 4.60 -7.99 9.38
C PHE A 89 4.07 -8.79 8.19
N MET A 90 4.82 -8.86 7.09
CA MET A 90 4.40 -9.63 5.90
C MET A 90 4.17 -11.11 6.22
N LYS A 91 4.96 -11.71 7.13
CA LYS A 91 4.74 -13.10 7.60
C LYS A 91 3.38 -13.32 8.25
N ARG A 92 2.71 -12.27 8.75
CA ARG A 92 1.34 -12.39 9.28
C ARG A 92 0.30 -12.51 8.16
N TYR A 93 0.58 -11.95 6.98
CA TYR A 93 -0.30 -11.97 5.82
C TYR A 93 0.02 -13.13 4.86
N ALA A 94 1.29 -13.44 4.69
CA ALA A 94 1.80 -14.51 3.84
C ALA A 94 2.80 -15.37 4.63
N PRO A 95 2.31 -16.32 5.46
CA PRO A 95 3.16 -17.12 6.35
C PRO A 95 4.23 -17.95 5.61
N ASP A 96 3.91 -18.38 4.38
CA ASP A 96 4.78 -19.20 3.55
C ASP A 96 5.76 -18.37 2.70
N ALA A 97 5.68 -17.04 2.75
CA ALA A 97 6.56 -16.17 1.98
C ALA A 97 7.91 -15.94 2.70
N SER A 98 8.99 -15.98 1.93
CA SER A 98 10.34 -15.65 2.39
C SER A 98 11.09 -14.81 1.34
N PRO A 99 12.15 -14.08 1.75
CA PRO A 99 13.00 -13.36 0.81
C PRO A 99 13.56 -14.23 -0.32
N GLU A 100 13.91 -15.48 0.00
CA GLU A 100 14.53 -16.44 -0.93
C GLU A 100 13.52 -16.97 -1.96
N THR A 101 12.28 -17.18 -1.53
CA THR A 101 11.19 -17.71 -2.38
C THR A 101 10.50 -16.60 -3.18
N HIS A 102 10.51 -15.36 -2.66
CA HIS A 102 9.82 -14.21 -3.21
C HIS A 102 10.77 -13.01 -3.38
N ALA A 103 11.78 -13.19 -4.23
CA ALA A 103 12.80 -12.16 -4.49
C ALA A 103 12.21 -10.82 -4.97
N ASP A 104 11.15 -10.84 -5.78
CA ASP A 104 10.46 -9.61 -6.23
C ASP A 104 9.80 -8.86 -5.07
N LEU A 105 9.24 -9.61 -4.10
CA LEU A 105 8.65 -9.05 -2.89
C LEU A 105 9.72 -8.48 -1.96
N ASP A 106 10.86 -9.16 -1.82
CA ASP A 106 12.00 -8.65 -1.04
C ASP A 106 12.56 -7.35 -1.64
N ALA A 107 12.70 -7.30 -2.98
CA ALA A 107 13.11 -6.10 -3.68
C ALA A 107 12.08 -4.97 -3.49
N ALA A 108 10.79 -5.28 -3.61
CA ALA A 108 9.71 -4.35 -3.35
C ALA A 108 9.72 -3.83 -1.90
N ALA A 109 9.95 -4.67 -0.90
CA ALA A 109 10.10 -4.25 0.49
C ALA A 109 11.29 -3.28 0.64
N GLY A 110 12.43 -3.55 0.00
CA GLY A 110 13.57 -2.64 -0.03
C GLY A 110 13.26 -1.28 -0.66
N PHE A 111 12.51 -1.26 -1.77
CA PHE A 111 12.06 -0.01 -2.38
C PHE A 111 11.05 0.74 -1.51
N ALA A 112 10.17 0.03 -0.80
CA ALA A 112 9.19 0.64 0.10
C ALA A 112 9.87 1.35 1.28
N VAL A 113 10.88 0.72 1.89
CA VAL A 113 11.70 1.32 2.96
C VAL A 113 12.41 2.59 2.47
N ARG A 114 13.03 2.53 1.29
CA ARG A 114 13.70 3.71 0.70
C ARG A 114 12.70 4.83 0.43
N TYR A 115 11.56 4.51 -0.17
CA TYR A 115 10.51 5.49 -0.42
C TYR A 115 10.02 6.15 0.88
N TYR A 116 9.82 5.35 1.94
CA TYR A 116 9.45 5.86 3.25
C TYR A 116 10.53 6.80 3.81
N ASN A 117 11.79 6.38 3.86
CA ASN A 117 12.89 7.17 4.42
C ASN A 117 13.14 8.48 3.66
N ASP A 118 13.02 8.47 2.33
CA ASP A 118 13.41 9.60 1.49
C ASP A 118 12.27 10.61 1.26
N PHE A 119 11.01 10.16 1.25
CA PHE A 119 9.88 11.00 0.85
C PHE A 119 8.79 11.15 1.90
N VAL A 120 8.57 10.13 2.74
CA VAL A 120 7.49 10.15 3.74
C VAL A 120 8.01 10.66 5.09
N LYS A 121 9.01 9.98 5.63
CA LYS A 121 9.62 10.26 6.94
C LYS A 121 10.06 11.73 7.11
N PRO A 122 10.72 12.39 6.14
CA PRO A 122 11.18 13.77 6.32
C PRO A 122 10.05 14.79 6.40
N ALA A 123 8.90 14.49 5.79
CA ALA A 123 7.72 15.36 5.81
C ALA A 123 6.72 14.98 6.93
N LYS A 124 6.97 13.88 7.64
CA LYS A 124 6.07 13.31 8.63
C LYS A 124 6.03 14.19 9.87
N THR A 125 4.95 14.94 10.03
CA THR A 125 4.72 15.84 11.17
C THR A 125 3.43 15.45 11.86
N TYR A 126 3.54 15.08 13.13
CA TYR A 126 2.37 14.82 13.96
C TYR A 126 1.99 16.08 14.71
N ARG A 127 0.68 16.37 14.78
CA ARG A 127 0.15 17.43 15.62
C ARG A 127 -0.54 16.86 16.85
N SER A 128 -0.70 17.70 17.87
CA SER A 128 -1.57 17.38 18.99
C SER A 128 -3.04 17.32 18.54
N PRO A 129 -3.85 16.39 19.10
CA PRO A 129 -5.28 16.38 18.89
C PRO A 129 -5.94 17.56 19.62
N THR A 130 -7.01 18.08 19.05
CA THR A 130 -7.99 18.92 19.76
C THR A 130 -8.74 18.11 20.82
N ASP A 131 -9.53 18.77 21.65
CA ASP A 131 -10.29 18.08 22.71
C ASP A 131 -11.29 17.07 22.14
N LEU A 132 -12.03 17.46 21.09
CA LEU A 132 -12.97 16.56 20.39
C LEU A 132 -12.26 15.34 19.80
N GLU A 133 -11.12 15.55 19.16
CA GLU A 133 -10.33 14.47 18.58
C GLU A 133 -9.73 13.56 19.65
N ARG A 134 -9.30 14.12 20.78
CA ARG A 134 -8.78 13.37 21.91
C ARG A 134 -9.84 12.44 22.47
N GLU A 135 -11.09 12.90 22.59
CA GLU A 135 -12.20 12.04 23.02
C GLU A 135 -12.40 10.86 22.06
N ALA A 136 -12.48 11.12 20.75
CA ALA A 136 -12.64 10.07 19.74
C ALA A 136 -11.47 9.07 19.73
N LEU A 137 -10.24 9.57 19.86
CA LEU A 137 -9.02 8.75 19.94
C LEU A 137 -8.97 7.91 21.22
N THR A 138 -9.48 8.45 22.33
CA THR A 138 -9.56 7.73 23.60
C THR A 138 -10.57 6.59 23.51
N GLU A 139 -11.75 6.86 22.92
CA GLU A 139 -12.74 5.81 22.65
C GLU A 139 -12.19 4.72 21.72
N LEU A 140 -11.48 5.11 20.65
CA LEU A 140 -10.83 4.16 19.75
C LEU A 140 -9.81 3.29 20.49
N ARG A 141 -8.95 3.89 21.33
CA ARG A 141 -7.99 3.16 22.16
C ARG A 141 -8.71 2.15 23.06
N ASP A 142 -9.75 2.58 23.76
CA ASP A 142 -10.47 1.75 24.72
C ASP A 142 -11.21 0.59 24.02
N GLY A 143 -11.81 0.85 22.86
CA GLY A 143 -12.42 -0.18 22.02
C GLY A 143 -11.41 -1.21 21.52
N LEU A 144 -10.23 -0.76 21.08
CA LEU A 144 -9.16 -1.67 20.65
C LEU A 144 -8.57 -2.47 21.82
N GLN A 145 -8.49 -1.87 23.02
CA GLN A 145 -8.02 -2.57 24.22
C GLN A 145 -9.00 -3.64 24.71
N ALA A 146 -10.31 -3.39 24.57
CA ALA A 146 -11.36 -4.33 24.93
C ALA A 146 -11.64 -5.38 23.82
N TRP A 147 -10.92 -5.32 22.70
CA TRP A 147 -11.18 -6.17 21.54
C TRP A 147 -10.80 -7.63 21.78
N ASP A 148 -11.79 -8.52 21.71
CA ASP A 148 -11.63 -9.97 21.92
C ASP A 148 -12.08 -10.82 20.71
N GLN A 149 -12.54 -10.19 19.63
CA GLN A 149 -13.14 -10.86 18.47
C GLN A 149 -12.12 -11.37 17.43
N GLY A 150 -10.84 -11.44 17.79
CA GLY A 150 -9.77 -11.92 16.91
C GLY A 150 -9.34 -10.90 15.85
N LEU A 151 -8.92 -11.39 14.67
CA LEU A 151 -8.35 -10.56 13.59
C LEU A 151 -9.36 -10.27 12.47
N ASP A 152 -10.62 -10.06 12.83
CA ASP A 152 -11.65 -9.67 11.85
C ASP A 152 -11.45 -8.21 11.42
N GLY A 153 -10.95 -8.03 10.19
CA GLY A 153 -10.66 -6.73 9.62
C GLY A 153 -11.91 -5.86 9.40
N ASP A 154 -13.03 -6.45 9.03
CA ASP A 154 -14.28 -5.71 8.77
C ASP A 154 -14.88 -5.20 10.09
N ALA A 155 -14.79 -6.03 11.14
CA ALA A 155 -15.27 -5.66 12.46
C ALA A 155 -14.37 -4.59 13.12
N LEU A 156 -13.03 -4.70 12.99
CA LEU A 156 -12.09 -3.66 13.42
C LEU A 156 -12.28 -2.35 12.65
N GLN A 157 -12.50 -2.43 11.34
CA GLN A 157 -12.82 -1.25 10.54
C GLN A 157 -14.11 -0.60 11.04
N SER A 158 -15.14 -1.39 11.32
CA SER A 158 -16.41 -0.88 11.85
C SER A 158 -16.23 -0.14 13.17
N LEU A 159 -15.38 -0.62 14.08
CA LEU A 159 -15.01 0.07 15.31
C LEU A 159 -14.36 1.45 15.04
N VAL A 160 -13.38 1.50 14.12
CA VAL A 160 -12.73 2.77 13.74
C VAL A 160 -13.74 3.77 13.18
N PHE A 161 -14.69 3.32 12.35
CA PHE A 161 -15.74 4.18 11.80
C PHE A 161 -16.73 4.65 12.86
N SER A 162 -17.10 3.81 13.84
CA SER A 162 -18.07 4.20 14.88
C SER A 162 -17.54 5.33 15.76
N CYS A 163 -16.24 5.33 16.09
CA CYS A 163 -15.66 6.36 16.96
C CYS A 163 -15.73 7.78 16.34
N GLY A 164 -15.73 7.88 15.01
CA GLY A 164 -15.82 9.16 14.30
C GLY A 164 -17.24 9.57 13.87
N ARG A 165 -18.16 8.62 13.68
CA ARG A 165 -19.44 8.84 12.99
C ARG A 165 -20.30 9.96 13.58
N GLU A 166 -20.41 10.03 14.90
CA GLU A 166 -21.25 11.02 15.59
C GLU A 166 -20.50 12.32 15.95
N ARG A 167 -19.19 12.38 15.70
CA ARG A 167 -18.31 13.48 16.13
C ARG A 167 -17.79 14.32 14.96
N PHE A 168 -17.72 13.75 13.76
CA PHE A 168 -17.14 14.40 12.59
C PHE A 168 -18.13 14.41 11.43
N ASP A 169 -18.51 15.62 11.01
CA ASP A 169 -19.23 15.86 9.76
C ASP A 169 -18.48 16.95 8.96
N PRO A 170 -17.78 16.59 7.87
CA PRO A 170 -17.78 15.29 7.19
C PRO A 170 -16.86 14.25 7.85
N MET A 171 -17.21 12.96 7.68
CA MET A 171 -16.43 11.82 8.19
C MET A 171 -14.98 11.78 7.68
N ARG A 172 -14.67 12.46 6.57
CA ARG A 172 -13.29 12.61 6.07
C ARG A 172 -12.38 13.27 7.12
N ASP A 173 -12.92 14.17 7.94
CA ASP A 173 -12.12 14.89 8.92
C ASP A 173 -11.64 13.98 10.05
N TRP A 174 -12.42 12.95 10.42
CA TRP A 174 -11.96 11.90 11.34
C TRP A 174 -10.74 11.15 10.80
N PHE A 175 -10.78 10.71 9.55
CA PHE A 175 -9.64 10.02 8.94
C PHE A 175 -8.43 10.96 8.82
N LYS A 176 -8.66 12.24 8.51
CA LYS A 176 -7.61 13.25 8.51
C LYS A 176 -6.98 13.38 9.91
N THR A 177 -7.77 13.38 10.99
CA THR A 177 -7.25 13.34 12.37
C THR A 177 -6.38 12.12 12.61
N LEU A 178 -6.82 10.91 12.22
CA LEU A 178 -6.03 9.69 12.38
C LEU A 178 -4.67 9.80 11.67
N TYR A 179 -4.63 10.37 10.47
CA TYR A 179 -3.38 10.63 9.75
C TYR A 179 -2.51 11.70 10.40
N GLU A 180 -3.07 12.82 10.84
CA GLU A 180 -2.27 13.93 11.37
C GLU A 180 -1.80 13.73 12.82
N VAL A 181 -2.45 12.83 13.57
CA VAL A 181 -2.16 12.61 15.00
C VAL A 181 -1.47 11.27 15.25
N LEU A 182 -1.81 10.20 14.51
CA LEU A 182 -1.29 8.85 14.78
C LEU A 182 -0.33 8.30 13.71
N LEU A 183 -0.55 8.61 12.41
CA LEU A 183 0.05 7.88 11.28
C LEU A 183 1.06 8.64 10.44
#